data_AF-A0A846ZFN2-F1
#
_entry.id   AF-A0A846ZFN2-F1
#
_cell.length_a   1.000
_cell.length_b   1.000
_cell.length_c   1.000
_cell.angle_alpha   90.00
_cell.angle_beta   90.00
_cell.angle_gamma   90.00
#
_symmetry.space_group_name_H-M   'P 1'
#
loop_
_entity.id
_entity.type
_entity.pdbx_description
1 polymer ?
#
loop_
_entity_poly.entity_id
_entity_poly.type
_entity_poly.pdbx_seq_one_letter_code
_entity_poly.pdbx_strand_id
1 'polypeptide(L)'
;MKKLYFSLITLLILLMPQIVYADGADFTLAPSQNQYQSGNYNGYFALKMPPKATTTLGITIFNTGKSTDSFDIMANSGVTDFKTSLSYANVPTKGALSVPKNLQFSQIATIPQKKVTIAPGAQTTIQVNIVLPDTSFDGKILGGITVTREMRPDEKAQTGTKNQFAYAIPVVIRQNDQAVTPQLQANHLSIQTKSNETNLAADIQNVTATILNGVTIETKLSDQTGHVVFTKKDANHSIAPQSNFTYLASLSNQTIANGKYTYDMTITDNANHKWTWQKTLTVDQKQSQNINSAAKHNTIKNPINWIFDGMIAMAVMIFLLLGALGYLLFKRQKKTPLSK
;
A
#
# COMPACT_ATOMS: atom_id res chain seq x y z
N MET A 1 -27.93 -47.21 13.99
CA MET A 1 -27.03 -47.09 12.82
C MET A 1 -27.45 -45.97 11.86
N LYS A 2 -28.69 -45.91 11.34
CA LYS A 2 -29.13 -44.87 10.37
C LYS A 2 -28.95 -43.41 10.82
N LYS A 3 -29.17 -43.09 12.11
CA LYS A 3 -28.98 -41.73 12.66
C LYS A 3 -27.50 -41.30 12.78
N LEU A 4 -26.57 -42.27 12.89
CA LEU A 4 -25.13 -42.00 12.97
C LEU A 4 -24.55 -41.67 11.58
N TYR A 5 -25.03 -42.34 10.53
CA TYR A 5 -24.65 -42.05 9.14
C TYR A 5 -25.11 -40.65 8.69
N PHE A 6 -26.31 -40.23 9.08
CA PHE A 6 -26.81 -38.91 8.73
C PHE A 6 -25.99 -37.79 9.37
N SER A 7 -25.57 -37.99 10.63
CA SER A 7 -24.72 -37.04 11.37
C SER A 7 -23.28 -36.96 10.84
N LEU A 8 -22.75 -38.06 10.29
CA LEU A 8 -21.41 -38.12 9.71
C LEU A 8 -21.36 -37.46 8.32
N ILE A 9 -22.45 -37.56 7.55
CA ILE A 9 -22.57 -36.94 6.22
C ILE A 9 -22.70 -35.41 6.34
N THR A 10 -23.46 -34.88 7.31
CA THR A 10 -23.52 -33.43 7.56
C THR A 10 -22.19 -32.85 8.03
N LEU A 11 -21.42 -33.60 8.83
CA LEU A 11 -20.09 -33.16 9.27
C LEU A 11 -19.06 -33.16 8.13
N LEU A 12 -19.18 -34.08 7.16
CA LEU A 12 -18.31 -34.12 5.98
C LEU A 12 -18.57 -32.97 5.00
N ILE A 13 -19.81 -32.48 4.90
CA ILE A 13 -20.19 -31.34 4.05
C ILE A 13 -19.62 -30.02 4.60
N LEU A 14 -19.45 -29.90 5.92
CA LEU A 14 -18.86 -28.73 6.59
C LEU A 14 -17.33 -28.66 6.49
N LEU A 15 -16.67 -29.75 6.06
CA LEU A 15 -15.21 -29.84 5.90
C LEU A 15 -14.74 -29.66 4.45
N MET A 16 -15.64 -29.36 3.51
CA MET A 16 -15.24 -29.04 2.14
C MET A 16 -14.55 -27.66 2.12
N PRO A 17 -13.30 -27.55 1.62
CA PRO A 17 -12.63 -26.26 1.51
C PRO A 17 -13.44 -25.36 0.58
N GLN A 18 -13.88 -24.22 1.10
CA GLN A 18 -14.47 -23.17 0.29
C GLN A 18 -13.36 -22.60 -0.59
N ILE A 19 -13.36 -22.95 -1.88
CA ILE A 19 -12.49 -22.29 -2.85
C ILE A 19 -13.08 -20.89 -3.07
N VAL A 20 -12.51 -19.92 -2.36
CA VAL A 20 -12.76 -18.50 -2.62
C VAL A 20 -11.92 -18.12 -3.83
N TYR A 21 -12.56 -17.94 -4.98
CA TYR A 21 -11.92 -17.28 -6.11
C TYR A 21 -11.72 -15.82 -5.73
N ALA A 22 -10.47 -15.39 -5.59
CA ALA A 22 -10.16 -13.98 -5.50
C ALA A 22 -10.53 -13.33 -6.84
N ASP A 23 -11.41 -12.33 -6.79
CA ASP A 23 -11.79 -11.54 -7.95
C ASP A 23 -10.55 -10.80 -8.46
N GLY A 24 -10.16 -11.07 -9.71
CA GLY A 24 -9.04 -10.40 -10.36
C GLY A 24 -9.44 -9.00 -10.82
N ALA A 25 -8.47 -8.16 -11.19
CA ALA A 25 -8.79 -6.83 -11.70
C ALA A 25 -9.54 -6.85 -13.04
N ASP A 26 -9.47 -7.95 -13.80
CA ASP A 26 -10.12 -8.15 -15.10
C ASP A 26 -9.68 -7.17 -16.23
N PHE A 27 -8.58 -6.45 -16.03
CA PHE A 27 -7.91 -5.71 -17.11
C PHE A 27 -6.41 -5.59 -16.90
N THR A 28 -5.68 -5.25 -17.96
CA THR A 28 -4.25 -4.92 -17.91
C THR A 28 -3.96 -3.70 -18.77
N LEU A 29 -2.80 -3.06 -18.54
CA LEU A 29 -2.35 -1.90 -19.29
C LEU A 29 -1.01 -2.18 -19.96
N ALA A 30 -0.84 -1.69 -21.19
CA ALA A 30 0.45 -1.64 -21.86
C ALA A 30 0.70 -0.22 -22.41
N PRO A 31 1.64 0.56 -21.83
CA PRO A 31 2.10 1.78 -22.46
C PRO A 31 2.78 1.49 -23.81
N SER A 32 2.60 2.35 -24.80
CA SER A 32 3.27 2.26 -26.11
C SER A 32 4.64 2.92 -26.05
N GLN A 33 5.57 2.51 -26.92
CA GLN A 33 6.85 3.21 -27.05
C GLN A 33 6.61 4.68 -27.42
N ASN A 34 7.41 5.59 -26.84
CA ASN A 34 7.36 7.01 -27.13
C ASN A 34 8.71 7.49 -27.71
N GLN A 35 8.67 8.48 -28.60
CA GLN A 35 9.88 9.05 -29.23
C GLN A 35 10.86 9.70 -28.24
N TYR A 36 10.38 10.18 -27.10
CA TYR A 36 11.20 10.77 -26.03
C TYR A 36 11.59 9.77 -24.94
N GLN A 37 11.23 8.48 -25.10
CA GLN A 37 11.53 7.45 -24.11
C GLN A 37 13.05 7.27 -23.96
N SER A 38 13.53 7.37 -22.73
CA SER A 38 14.91 7.10 -22.34
C SER A 38 15.06 5.67 -21.83
N GLY A 39 16.03 4.94 -22.35
CA GLY A 39 16.34 3.57 -21.93
C GLY A 39 15.30 2.54 -22.36
N ASN A 40 15.43 1.33 -21.81
CA ASN A 40 14.53 0.22 -22.13
C ASN A 40 13.18 0.37 -21.43
N TYR A 41 12.13 0.02 -22.16
CA TYR A 41 10.75 0.09 -21.71
C TYR A 41 10.45 -0.97 -20.63
N ASN A 42 9.97 -0.53 -19.46
CA ASN A 42 9.71 -1.37 -18.28
C ASN A 42 8.32 -1.09 -17.66
N GLY A 43 7.30 -0.79 -18.48
CA GLY A 43 5.93 -0.54 -17.98
C GLY A 43 5.69 0.86 -17.37
N TYR A 44 6.58 1.82 -17.64
CA TYR A 44 6.43 3.23 -17.27
C TYR A 44 7.04 4.14 -18.35
N PHE A 45 6.69 5.42 -18.34
CA PHE A 45 7.27 6.42 -19.23
C PHE A 45 8.41 7.17 -18.55
N ALA A 46 9.60 7.14 -19.14
CA ALA A 46 10.74 7.99 -18.76
C ALA A 46 11.12 8.86 -19.93
N LEU A 47 10.64 10.09 -19.95
CA LEU A 47 10.70 10.98 -21.10
C LEU A 47 11.83 12.00 -20.92
N LYS A 48 12.73 12.08 -21.90
CA LYS A 48 13.70 13.18 -22.02
C LYS A 48 13.19 14.14 -23.09
N MET A 49 12.61 15.26 -22.67
CA MET A 49 11.90 16.20 -23.53
C MET A 49 12.49 17.60 -23.42
N PRO A 50 12.84 18.30 -24.51
CA PRO A 50 13.28 19.69 -24.42
C PRO A 50 12.12 20.64 -24.01
N PRO A 51 12.42 21.89 -23.61
CA PRO A 51 11.40 22.93 -23.43
C PRO A 51 10.48 23.06 -24.65
N LYS A 52 9.22 23.47 -24.45
CA LYS A 52 8.15 23.55 -25.48
C LYS A 52 7.78 22.24 -26.18
N ALA A 53 8.45 21.12 -25.89
CA ALA A 53 8.15 19.87 -26.57
C ALA A 53 6.73 19.39 -26.29
N THR A 54 6.12 18.82 -27.32
CA THR A 54 4.83 18.14 -27.24
C THR A 54 5.00 16.67 -27.58
N THR A 55 4.20 15.82 -26.95
CA THR A 55 4.12 14.41 -27.31
C THR A 55 2.77 13.82 -26.95
N THR A 56 2.41 12.74 -27.61
CA THR A 56 1.26 11.91 -27.22
C THR A 56 1.76 10.58 -26.66
N LEU A 57 1.27 10.21 -25.49
CA LEU A 57 1.48 8.90 -24.88
C LEU A 57 0.32 7.99 -25.27
N GLY A 58 0.64 6.80 -25.81
CA GLY A 58 -0.35 5.76 -26.09
C GLY A 58 -0.38 4.75 -24.95
N ILE A 59 -1.56 4.38 -24.46
CA ILE A 59 -1.73 3.33 -23.45
C ILE A 59 -2.85 2.39 -23.91
N THR A 60 -2.52 1.13 -24.13
CA THR A 60 -3.51 0.10 -24.48
C THR A 60 -4.09 -0.50 -23.22
N ILE A 61 -5.41 -0.43 -23.10
CA ILE A 61 -6.20 -1.08 -22.05
C ILE A 61 -6.75 -2.38 -22.63
N PHE A 62 -6.43 -3.51 -22.02
CA PHE A 62 -6.94 -4.82 -22.39
C PHE A 62 -8.00 -5.24 -21.38
N ASN A 63 -9.25 -5.42 -21.80
CA ASN A 63 -10.27 -6.03 -20.96
C ASN A 63 -10.10 -7.55 -20.99
N THR A 64 -9.55 -8.11 -19.91
CA THR A 64 -9.32 -9.55 -19.76
C THR A 64 -10.47 -10.24 -19.04
N GLY A 65 -11.49 -9.49 -18.64
CA GLY A 65 -12.70 -9.98 -18.00
C GLY A 65 -13.67 -10.65 -18.95
N LYS A 66 -14.79 -11.08 -18.38
CA LYS A 66 -15.89 -11.78 -19.09
C LYS A 66 -17.06 -10.86 -19.45
N SER A 67 -17.01 -9.60 -19.04
CA SER A 67 -18.04 -8.59 -19.26
C SER A 67 -17.50 -7.39 -20.02
N THR A 68 -18.42 -6.60 -20.59
CA THR A 68 -18.09 -5.25 -21.03
C THR A 68 -17.86 -4.38 -19.80
N ASP A 69 -16.72 -3.70 -19.75
CA ASP A 69 -16.33 -2.84 -18.64
C ASP A 69 -16.03 -1.43 -19.12
N SER A 70 -16.32 -0.45 -18.26
CA SER A 70 -15.99 0.95 -18.49
C SER A 70 -14.81 1.36 -17.62
N PHE A 71 -13.93 2.17 -18.20
CA PHE A 71 -12.69 2.59 -17.57
C PHE A 71 -12.60 4.12 -17.57
N ASP A 72 -12.37 4.69 -16.39
CA ASP A 72 -12.08 6.10 -16.19
C ASP A 72 -10.57 6.33 -16.23
N ILE A 73 -10.16 7.40 -16.91
CA ILE A 73 -8.75 7.75 -17.10
C ILE A 73 -8.47 9.12 -16.48
N MET A 74 -7.45 9.16 -15.63
CA MET A 74 -6.97 10.37 -14.95
C MET A 74 -5.47 10.56 -15.13
N ALA A 75 -5.05 11.82 -15.23
CA ALA A 75 -3.64 12.21 -15.19
C ALA A 75 -3.36 12.95 -13.89
N ASN A 76 -2.56 12.36 -13.02
CA ASN A 76 -2.28 12.89 -11.68
C ASN A 76 -0.80 13.26 -11.55
N SER A 77 -0.53 14.37 -10.88
CA SER A 77 0.83 14.72 -10.46
C SER A 77 1.27 13.78 -9.34
N GLY A 78 2.52 13.32 -9.39
CA GLY A 78 3.07 12.39 -8.43
C GLY A 78 3.37 13.07 -7.10
N VAL A 79 3.03 12.42 -6.00
CA VAL A 79 3.25 12.90 -4.63
C VAL A 79 3.86 11.82 -3.75
N THR A 80 4.34 12.22 -2.58
CA THR A 80 4.64 11.29 -1.50
C THR A 80 3.37 11.08 -0.69
N ASP A 81 2.94 9.83 -0.51
CA ASP A 81 1.78 9.49 0.31
C ASP A 81 2.12 9.33 1.80
N PHE A 82 1.10 9.03 2.61
CA PHE A 82 1.25 8.83 4.06
C PHE A 82 2.08 7.59 4.44
N LYS A 83 2.33 6.67 3.49
CA LYS A 83 3.24 5.53 3.66
C LYS A 83 4.65 5.86 3.18
N THR A 84 4.94 7.13 2.91
CA THR A 84 6.21 7.61 2.37
C THR A 84 6.59 6.87 1.09
N SER A 85 5.62 6.73 0.20
CA SER A 85 5.78 6.08 -1.11
C SER A 85 5.32 7.01 -2.23
N LEU A 86 5.86 6.81 -3.43
CA LEU A 86 5.40 7.53 -4.61
C LEU A 86 3.97 7.12 -4.93
N SER A 87 3.07 8.10 -5.03
CA SER A 87 1.68 7.86 -5.36
C SER A 87 1.25 8.70 -6.55
N TYR A 88 0.48 8.05 -7.42
CA TYR A 88 -0.10 8.59 -8.65
C TYR A 88 -1.60 8.34 -8.72
N ALA A 89 -2.15 7.65 -7.74
CA ALA A 89 -3.49 7.08 -7.82
C ALA A 89 -4.58 8.16 -7.76
N ASN A 90 -4.33 9.24 -7.03
CA ASN A 90 -5.33 10.25 -6.70
C ASN A 90 -4.87 11.66 -7.06
N VAL A 91 -5.85 12.56 -7.19
CA VAL A 91 -5.57 14.00 -7.26
C VAL A 91 -4.88 14.42 -5.95
N PRO A 92 -3.69 15.03 -6.03
CA PRO A 92 -2.99 15.54 -4.86
C PRO A 92 -3.87 16.45 -4.02
N THR A 93 -3.84 16.28 -2.70
CA THR A 93 -4.53 17.18 -1.77
C THR A 93 -3.92 18.59 -1.86
N LYS A 94 -4.72 19.61 -1.51
CA LYS A 94 -4.24 20.99 -1.48
C LYS A 94 -3.00 21.08 -0.58
N GLY A 95 -1.91 21.62 -1.13
CA GLY A 95 -0.64 21.78 -0.42
C GLY A 95 0.31 20.59 -0.48
N ALA A 96 -0.07 19.44 -1.07
CA ALA A 96 0.82 18.28 -1.21
C ALA A 96 1.95 18.48 -2.24
N LEU A 97 1.85 19.51 -3.08
CA LEU A 97 2.83 19.86 -4.10
C LEU A 97 3.38 21.26 -3.84
N SER A 98 4.69 21.39 -4.01
CA SER A 98 5.42 22.67 -4.07
C SER A 98 6.01 22.96 -5.45
N VAL A 99 5.86 22.03 -6.40
CA VAL A 99 6.21 22.23 -7.82
C VAL A 99 5.37 23.38 -8.42
N PRO A 100 5.99 24.28 -9.22
CA PRO A 100 5.26 25.31 -9.96
C PRO A 100 4.09 24.74 -10.77
N LYS A 101 2.95 25.43 -10.78
CA LYS A 101 1.72 24.91 -11.42
C LYS A 101 1.92 24.52 -12.89
N ASN A 102 2.69 25.31 -13.65
CA ASN A 102 3.01 25.03 -15.05
C ASN A 102 3.95 23.82 -15.27
N LEU A 103 4.50 23.25 -14.20
CA LEU A 103 5.33 22.04 -14.21
C LEU A 103 4.66 20.86 -13.49
N GLN A 104 3.43 21.02 -13.01
CA GLN A 104 2.64 19.91 -12.47
C GLN A 104 2.16 19.02 -13.62
N PHE A 105 2.41 17.71 -13.53
CA PHE A 105 2.04 16.77 -14.59
C PHE A 105 0.55 16.86 -14.98
N SER A 106 -0.34 16.97 -13.99
CA SER A 106 -1.78 17.14 -14.23
C SER A 106 -2.18 18.43 -14.93
N GLN A 107 -1.30 19.43 -15.01
CA GLN A 107 -1.52 20.69 -15.72
C GLN A 107 -0.95 20.67 -17.14
N ILE A 108 0.06 19.84 -17.40
CA ILE A 108 0.69 19.69 -18.72
C ILE A 108 0.12 18.50 -19.51
N ALA A 109 -0.65 17.62 -18.86
CA ALA A 109 -1.26 16.45 -19.45
C ALA A 109 -2.75 16.67 -19.74
N THR A 110 -3.17 16.38 -20.97
CA THR A 110 -4.57 16.44 -21.42
C THR A 110 -5.00 15.08 -21.95
N ILE A 111 -6.15 14.60 -21.48
CA ILE A 111 -6.75 13.33 -21.91
C ILE A 111 -7.99 13.67 -22.74
N PRO A 112 -7.97 13.48 -24.07
CA PRO A 112 -9.12 13.77 -24.93
C PRO A 112 -10.35 12.92 -24.61
N GLN A 113 -10.11 11.64 -24.29
CA GLN A 113 -11.14 10.67 -23.93
C GLN A 113 -10.91 10.15 -22.52
N LYS A 114 -11.62 10.73 -21.54
CA LYS A 114 -11.49 10.38 -20.12
C LYS A 114 -12.23 9.10 -19.72
N LYS A 115 -13.05 8.55 -20.61
CA LYS A 115 -13.80 7.32 -20.39
C LYS A 115 -13.86 6.47 -21.65
N VAL A 116 -13.60 5.18 -21.50
CA VAL A 116 -13.74 4.19 -22.57
C VAL A 116 -14.56 3.01 -22.09
N THR A 117 -15.33 2.38 -22.97
CA THR A 117 -16.04 1.14 -22.69
C THR A 117 -15.49 0.07 -23.63
N ILE A 118 -15.05 -1.06 -23.07
CA ILE A 118 -14.32 -2.09 -23.81
C ILE A 118 -15.04 -3.43 -23.60
N ALA A 119 -15.37 -4.10 -24.70
CA ALA A 119 -15.98 -5.42 -24.69
C ALA A 119 -15.04 -6.49 -24.10
N PRO A 120 -15.57 -7.64 -23.61
CA PRO A 120 -14.74 -8.73 -23.10
C PRO A 120 -13.72 -9.20 -24.13
N GLY A 121 -12.46 -9.37 -23.72
CA GLY A 121 -11.37 -9.81 -24.60
C GLY A 121 -10.91 -8.78 -25.64
N ALA A 122 -11.55 -7.60 -25.69
CA ALA A 122 -11.15 -6.51 -26.58
C ALA A 122 -10.13 -5.58 -25.91
N GLN A 123 -9.53 -4.72 -26.73
CA GLN A 123 -8.58 -3.71 -26.27
C GLN A 123 -8.86 -2.36 -26.90
N THR A 124 -8.44 -1.28 -26.24
CA THR A 124 -8.51 0.08 -26.78
C THR A 124 -7.27 0.85 -26.35
N THR A 125 -6.66 1.57 -27.30
CA THR A 125 -5.54 2.47 -27.01
C THR A 125 -6.04 3.87 -26.77
N ILE A 126 -5.87 4.37 -25.55
CA ILE A 126 -6.12 5.77 -25.20
C ILE A 126 -4.89 6.62 -25.47
N GLN A 127 -5.11 7.91 -25.63
CA GLN A 127 -4.07 8.91 -25.86
C GLN A 127 -4.02 9.93 -24.71
N VAL A 128 -2.82 10.30 -24.31
CA VAL A 128 -2.58 11.39 -23.37
C VAL A 128 -1.60 12.38 -23.99
N ASN A 129 -2.06 13.61 -24.21
CA ASN A 129 -1.26 14.67 -24.81
C ASN A 129 -0.49 15.41 -23.71
N ILE A 130 0.83 15.52 -23.87
CA ILE A 130 1.73 16.25 -22.99
C ILE A 130 2.25 17.49 -23.72
N VAL A 131 2.16 18.64 -23.07
CA VAL A 131 2.69 19.92 -23.57
C VAL A 131 3.56 20.56 -22.50
N LEU A 132 4.88 20.59 -22.71
CA LEU A 132 5.78 21.27 -21.79
C LEU A 132 5.75 22.78 -22.00
N PRO A 133 5.88 23.59 -20.93
CA PRO A 133 6.01 25.03 -21.06
C PRO A 133 7.34 25.41 -21.70
N ASP A 134 7.42 26.66 -22.13
CA ASP A 134 8.67 27.31 -22.55
C ASP A 134 9.50 27.73 -21.34
N THR A 135 9.89 26.76 -20.52
CA THR A 135 10.68 27.00 -19.32
C THR A 135 11.67 25.87 -19.17
N SER A 136 12.94 26.23 -19.01
CA SER A 136 13.98 25.25 -18.72
C SER A 136 13.95 24.88 -17.24
N PHE A 137 14.13 23.60 -16.91
CA PHE A 137 14.25 23.13 -15.54
C PHE A 137 15.24 21.97 -15.43
N ASP A 138 15.93 21.92 -14.28
CA ASP A 138 16.72 20.76 -13.87
C ASP A 138 15.88 19.83 -12.99
N GLY A 139 16.16 18.53 -13.08
CA GLY A 139 15.45 17.51 -12.31
C GLY A 139 14.29 16.86 -13.07
N LYS A 140 13.23 16.50 -12.34
CA LYS A 140 12.17 15.59 -12.77
C LYS A 140 10.78 16.14 -12.43
N ILE A 141 9.91 16.18 -13.42
CA ILE A 141 8.46 16.23 -13.22
C ILE A 141 7.98 14.80 -13.03
N LEU A 142 7.18 14.59 -11.99
CA LEU A 142 6.63 13.28 -11.64
C LEU A 142 5.11 13.29 -11.81
N GLY A 143 4.58 12.24 -12.43
CA GLY A 143 3.14 12.07 -12.64
C GLY A 143 2.78 10.63 -12.94
N GLY A 144 1.51 10.37 -13.18
CA GLY A 144 1.05 9.07 -13.62
C GLY A 144 -0.32 9.13 -14.28
N ILE A 145 -0.58 8.13 -15.11
CA ILE A 145 -1.88 7.90 -15.75
C ILE A 145 -2.57 6.77 -15.01
N THR A 146 -3.66 7.09 -14.34
CA THR A 146 -4.50 6.11 -13.63
C THR A 146 -5.64 5.69 -14.53
N VAL A 147 -5.84 4.39 -14.66
CA VAL A 147 -7.01 3.79 -15.30
C VAL A 147 -7.76 3.01 -14.24
N THR A 148 -9.01 3.38 -14.01
CA THR A 148 -9.87 2.80 -12.98
C THR A 148 -11.07 2.13 -13.64
N ARG A 149 -11.31 0.86 -13.33
CA ARG A 149 -12.51 0.16 -13.77
C ARG A 149 -13.71 0.64 -12.96
N GLU A 150 -14.79 1.04 -13.63
CA GLU A 150 -16.05 1.36 -12.97
C GLU A 150 -16.68 0.08 -12.38
N MET A 151 -17.20 0.18 -11.16
CA MET A 151 -17.90 -0.94 -10.54
C MET A 151 -19.22 -1.20 -11.27
N ARG A 152 -19.54 -2.47 -11.51
CA ARG A 152 -20.82 -2.82 -12.13
C ARG A 152 -21.97 -2.69 -11.12
N PRO A 153 -23.19 -2.32 -11.55
CA PRO A 153 -24.33 -2.20 -10.63
C PRO A 153 -24.68 -3.51 -9.88
N ASP A 154 -24.44 -4.65 -10.52
CA ASP A 154 -24.74 -6.00 -10.04
C ASP A 154 -23.58 -6.65 -9.25
N GLU A 155 -22.42 -5.99 -9.20
CA GLU A 155 -21.23 -6.47 -8.48
C GLU A 155 -21.47 -6.37 -6.96
N LYS A 156 -21.85 -7.50 -6.36
CA LYS A 156 -22.06 -7.61 -4.91
C LYS A 156 -20.73 -7.75 -4.20
N ALA A 157 -20.50 -6.89 -3.21
CA ALA A 157 -19.43 -7.06 -2.24
C ALA A 157 -19.64 -8.36 -1.45
N GLN A 158 -18.81 -9.38 -1.68
CA GLN A 158 -18.90 -10.64 -0.92
C GLN A 158 -18.62 -10.44 0.58
N THR A 159 -17.97 -9.33 0.95
CA THR A 159 -17.54 -9.03 2.33
C THR A 159 -17.94 -7.62 2.80
N GLY A 160 -18.88 -6.95 2.13
CA GLY A 160 -19.29 -5.58 2.44
C GLY A 160 -18.32 -4.49 1.95
N THR A 161 -17.16 -4.85 1.38
CA THR A 161 -16.27 -3.94 0.65
C THR A 161 -16.41 -4.15 -0.85
N LYS A 162 -16.78 -3.12 -1.61
CA LYS A 162 -16.73 -3.15 -3.07
C LYS A 162 -15.29 -2.89 -3.51
N ASN A 163 -14.67 -3.84 -4.20
CA ASN A 163 -13.31 -3.68 -4.71
C ASN A 163 -13.33 -2.96 -6.05
N GLN A 164 -12.86 -1.71 -6.05
CA GLN A 164 -12.60 -0.98 -7.29
C GLN A 164 -11.13 -1.18 -7.68
N PHE A 165 -10.91 -1.68 -8.89
CA PHE A 165 -9.56 -1.93 -9.40
C PHE A 165 -9.06 -0.73 -10.21
N ALA A 166 -7.83 -0.31 -9.91
CA ALA A 166 -7.15 0.76 -10.62
C ALA A 166 -5.68 0.41 -10.83
N TYR A 167 -5.15 0.75 -12.00
CA TYR A 167 -3.72 0.71 -12.30
C TYR A 167 -3.22 2.11 -12.59
N ALA A 168 -1.98 2.40 -12.19
CA ALA A 168 -1.29 3.65 -12.52
C ALA A 168 -0.02 3.34 -13.31
N ILE A 169 0.16 4.01 -14.45
CA ILE A 169 1.41 4.01 -15.22
C ILE A 169 2.20 5.25 -14.80
N PRO A 170 3.38 5.09 -14.16
CA PRO A 170 4.23 6.22 -13.81
C PRO A 170 4.75 6.96 -15.06
N VAL A 171 4.88 8.27 -14.94
CA VAL A 171 5.47 9.16 -15.94
C VAL A 171 6.51 10.04 -15.25
N VAL A 172 7.75 9.96 -15.74
CA VAL A 172 8.88 10.79 -15.28
C VAL A 172 9.35 11.60 -16.47
N ILE A 173 9.34 12.93 -16.37
CA ILE A 173 9.80 13.83 -17.43
C ILE A 173 11.02 14.61 -16.93
N ARG A 174 12.07 14.65 -17.73
CA ARG A 174 13.27 15.47 -17.51
C ARG A 174 13.66 16.18 -18.79
N GLN A 175 14.33 17.33 -18.69
CA GLN A 175 14.83 18.03 -19.88
C GLN A 175 16.29 17.71 -20.19
N ASN A 176 17.08 17.41 -19.16
CA ASN A 176 18.51 17.17 -19.26
C ASN A 176 18.96 16.06 -18.27
N ASP A 177 20.26 15.83 -18.17
CA ASP A 177 20.90 14.87 -17.26
C ASP A 177 21.62 15.56 -16.09
N GLN A 178 21.35 16.85 -15.85
CA GLN A 178 21.97 17.59 -14.73
C GLN A 178 21.53 16.99 -13.40
N ALA A 179 22.51 16.71 -12.55
CA ALA A 179 22.26 16.19 -11.22
C ALA A 179 21.69 17.30 -10.32
N VAL A 180 20.59 16.99 -9.64
CA VAL A 180 20.00 17.87 -8.62
C VAL A 180 20.29 17.25 -7.26
N THR A 181 21.09 17.95 -6.44
CA THR A 181 21.36 17.55 -5.05
C THR A 181 20.06 17.60 -4.25
N PRO A 182 19.63 16.50 -3.61
CA PRO A 182 18.39 16.49 -2.85
C PRO A 182 18.50 17.40 -1.63
N GLN A 183 17.39 18.05 -1.26
CA GLN A 183 17.26 18.77 0.00
C GLN A 183 15.89 18.50 0.60
N LEU A 184 15.88 18.15 1.89
CA LEU A 184 14.66 18.00 2.67
C LEU A 184 14.57 19.11 3.71
N GLN A 185 13.33 19.53 3.97
CA GLN A 185 12.97 20.34 5.12
C GLN A 185 11.95 19.57 5.94
N ALA A 186 12.07 19.62 7.27
CA ALA A 186 11.04 19.14 8.17
C ALA A 186 10.59 20.27 9.07
N ASN A 187 9.29 20.53 9.04
CA ASN A 187 8.61 21.51 9.87
C ASN A 187 7.63 20.79 10.80
N HIS A 188 7.12 21.52 11.79
CA HIS A 188 6.06 21.04 12.69
C HIS A 188 6.25 19.64 13.30
N LEU A 189 7.49 19.32 13.70
CA LEU A 189 7.73 18.19 14.61
C LEU A 189 6.79 18.32 15.81
N SER A 190 5.91 17.34 16.00
CA SER A 190 4.76 17.44 16.91
C SER A 190 4.22 16.06 17.31
N ILE A 191 3.30 16.05 18.27
CA ILE A 191 2.48 14.89 18.60
C ILE A 191 1.09 15.15 18.04
N GLN A 192 0.57 14.24 17.22
CA GLN A 192 -0.76 14.34 16.62
C GLN A 192 -1.58 13.11 16.96
N THR A 193 -2.86 13.29 17.25
CA THR A 193 -3.81 12.19 17.40
C THR A 193 -4.79 12.21 16.23
N LYS A 194 -4.82 11.14 15.45
CA LYS A 194 -5.71 10.98 14.29
C LYS A 194 -6.39 9.62 14.38
N SER A 195 -7.71 9.59 14.25
CA SER A 195 -8.50 8.35 14.32
C SER A 195 -8.19 7.47 15.54
N ASN A 196 -8.04 8.10 16.72
CA ASN A 196 -7.65 7.46 17.99
C ASN A 196 -6.22 6.87 18.04
N GLU A 197 -5.39 7.12 17.04
CA GLU A 197 -3.97 6.79 17.09
C GLU A 197 -3.13 8.05 17.34
N THR A 198 -2.34 8.03 18.41
CA THR A 198 -1.37 9.08 18.71
C THR A 198 -0.04 8.75 18.03
N ASN A 199 0.50 9.72 17.32
CA ASN A 199 1.68 9.58 16.47
C ASN A 199 2.67 10.72 16.76
N LEU A 200 3.97 10.43 16.68
CA LEU A 200 4.95 11.46 16.38
C LEU A 200 4.79 11.84 14.91
N ALA A 201 4.62 13.13 14.65
CA ALA A 201 4.39 13.66 13.33
C ALA A 201 5.50 14.63 12.92
N ALA A 202 5.88 14.61 11.66
CA ALA A 202 6.69 15.66 11.05
C ALA A 202 6.18 15.98 9.65
N ASP A 203 6.02 17.26 9.35
CA ASP A 203 5.69 17.73 8.01
C ASP A 203 6.99 17.86 7.22
N ILE A 204 7.17 16.99 6.24
CA ILE A 204 8.39 16.90 5.43
C ILE A 204 8.09 17.47 4.04
N GLN A 205 9.04 18.27 3.56
CA GLN A 205 9.06 18.78 2.20
C GLN A 205 10.36 18.36 1.52
N ASN A 206 10.25 17.75 0.34
CA ASN A 206 11.36 17.74 -0.59
C ASN A 206 11.32 19.04 -1.38
N VAL A 207 12.28 19.94 -1.16
CA VAL A 207 12.30 21.25 -1.82
C VAL A 207 12.93 21.20 -3.22
N THR A 208 13.46 20.04 -3.61
CA THR A 208 14.22 19.87 -4.86
C THR A 208 13.48 19.02 -5.88
N ALA A 209 13.79 19.26 -7.16
CA ALA A 209 13.18 18.56 -8.29
C ALA A 209 13.78 17.17 -8.54
N THR A 210 14.16 16.41 -7.50
CA THR A 210 14.67 15.04 -7.63
C THR A 210 13.95 14.05 -6.74
N ILE A 211 13.91 12.78 -7.16
CA ILE A 211 13.31 11.69 -6.39
C ILE A 211 14.36 11.16 -5.41
N LEU A 212 14.01 11.00 -4.15
CA LEU A 212 14.82 10.22 -3.20
C LEU A 212 14.31 8.79 -3.16
N ASN A 213 15.21 7.81 -3.28
CA ASN A 213 14.88 6.38 -3.28
C ASN A 213 15.63 5.66 -2.15
N GLY A 214 15.12 4.49 -1.74
CA GLY A 214 15.74 3.70 -0.68
C GLY A 214 15.81 4.46 0.64
N VAL A 215 14.84 5.34 0.87
CA VAL A 215 14.84 6.24 2.03
C VAL A 215 14.61 5.43 3.30
N THR A 216 15.41 5.73 4.31
CA THR A 216 15.26 5.25 5.69
C THR A 216 14.92 6.42 6.58
N ILE A 217 13.85 6.30 7.36
CA ILE A 217 13.40 7.27 8.35
C ILE A 217 13.55 6.64 9.73
N GLU A 218 14.42 7.24 10.55
CA GLU A 218 14.62 6.87 11.94
C GLU A 218 14.03 7.95 12.84
N THR A 219 13.16 7.54 13.76
CA THR A 219 12.55 8.42 14.75
C THR A 219 12.83 7.93 16.15
N LYS A 220 13.12 8.86 17.04
CA LYS A 220 13.46 8.59 18.43
C LYS A 220 12.79 9.61 19.34
N LEU A 221 12.24 9.14 20.45
CA LEU A 221 11.74 9.99 21.53
C LEU A 221 12.53 9.70 22.80
N SER A 222 13.09 10.73 23.41
CA SER A 222 13.86 10.61 24.66
C SER A 222 13.25 11.47 25.75
N ASP A 223 13.26 11.00 26.99
CA ASP A 223 12.91 11.83 28.13
C ASP A 223 14.02 12.84 28.47
N GLN A 224 13.80 13.66 29.51
CA GLN A 224 14.76 14.69 29.91
C GLN A 224 16.07 14.14 30.50
N THR A 225 16.13 12.87 30.87
CA THR A 225 17.36 12.20 31.33
C THR A 225 18.20 11.68 30.15
N GLY A 226 17.67 11.75 28.92
CA GLY A 226 18.27 11.20 27.72
C GLY A 226 17.92 9.72 27.48
N HIS A 227 17.10 9.12 28.34
CA HIS A 227 16.65 7.75 28.15
C HIS A 227 15.61 7.67 27.02
N VAL A 228 15.81 6.69 26.14
CA VAL A 228 15.00 6.52 24.93
C VAL A 228 13.72 5.76 25.26
N VAL A 229 12.59 6.44 25.14
CA VAL A 229 11.27 5.85 25.43
C VAL A 229 10.56 5.32 24.19
N PHE A 230 11.02 5.69 22.99
CA PHE A 230 10.50 5.18 21.73
C PHE A 230 11.56 5.25 20.63
N THR A 231 11.56 4.26 19.75
CA THR A 231 12.31 4.26 18.50
C THR A 231 11.50 3.59 17.39
N LYS A 232 11.58 4.10 16.17
CA LYS A 232 11.04 3.46 14.98
C LYS A 232 11.97 3.70 13.80
N LYS A 233 12.16 2.65 13.00
CA LYS A 233 12.92 2.69 11.76
C LYS A 233 12.05 2.15 10.65
N ASP A 234 11.73 3.01 9.69
CA ASP A 234 11.06 2.59 8.46
C ASP A 234 12.03 2.74 7.28
N ALA A 235 12.08 1.75 6.40
CA ALA A 235 13.06 1.68 5.31
C ALA A 235 12.39 1.34 3.97
N ASN A 236 13.17 1.46 2.89
CA ASN A 236 12.73 1.22 1.50
C ASN A 236 11.63 2.18 1.02
N HIS A 237 11.68 3.42 1.51
CA HIS A 237 10.75 4.48 1.11
C HIS A 237 11.22 5.24 -0.12
N SER A 238 10.31 6.06 -0.67
CA SER A 238 10.62 6.97 -1.76
C SER A 238 9.88 8.29 -1.59
N ILE A 239 10.56 9.39 -1.86
CA ILE A 239 10.03 10.75 -1.71
C ILE A 239 10.00 11.42 -3.08
N ALA A 240 8.81 11.88 -3.47
CA ALA A 240 8.57 12.56 -4.73
C ALA A 240 9.26 13.94 -4.79
N PRO A 241 9.66 14.42 -6.00
CA PRO A 241 10.20 15.76 -6.21
C PRO A 241 9.20 16.81 -5.76
N GLN A 242 9.67 17.89 -5.12
CA GLN A 242 8.85 19.07 -4.81
C GLN A 242 7.49 18.71 -4.17
N SER A 243 7.49 17.74 -3.25
CA SER A 243 6.29 17.22 -2.58
C SER A 243 6.32 17.50 -1.08
N ASN A 244 5.14 17.69 -0.51
CA ASN A 244 4.91 17.90 0.91
C ASN A 244 4.06 16.75 1.45
N PHE A 245 4.46 16.16 2.58
CA PHE A 245 3.75 15.07 3.21
C PHE A 245 3.98 15.08 4.73
N THR A 246 3.08 14.46 5.48
CA THR A 246 3.26 14.27 6.92
C THR A 246 3.66 12.83 7.18
N TYR A 247 4.85 12.63 7.73
CA TYR A 247 5.28 11.33 8.24
C TYR A 247 4.68 11.09 9.64
N LEU A 248 4.20 9.87 9.89
CA LEU A 248 3.58 9.47 11.14
C LEU A 248 4.28 8.22 11.72
N ALA A 249 4.86 8.36 12.90
CA ALA A 249 5.35 7.26 13.71
C ALA A 249 4.37 6.98 14.87
N SER A 250 3.62 5.89 14.75
CA SER A 250 2.62 5.48 15.73
C SER A 250 3.23 5.16 17.09
N LEU A 251 2.63 5.74 18.14
CA LEU A 251 2.96 5.49 19.55
C LEU A 251 2.00 4.50 20.19
N SER A 252 1.07 3.88 19.44
CA SER A 252 -0.07 3.11 19.98
C SER A 252 0.31 1.90 20.85
N ASN A 253 1.56 1.44 20.83
CA ASN A 253 2.05 0.31 21.63
C ASN A 253 2.99 0.73 22.77
N GLN A 254 3.08 2.03 23.05
CA GLN A 254 3.99 2.56 24.06
C GLN A 254 3.23 2.97 25.31
N THR A 255 3.94 3.00 26.44
CA THR A 255 3.47 3.68 27.65
C THR A 255 4.33 4.91 27.87
N ILE A 256 3.74 6.09 27.73
CA ILE A 256 4.45 7.37 27.80
C ILE A 256 3.75 8.25 28.85
N ALA A 257 4.49 8.67 29.87
CA ALA A 257 3.98 9.60 30.88
C ALA A 257 3.87 11.01 30.30
N ASN A 258 2.98 11.83 30.86
CA ASN A 258 2.97 13.26 30.57
C ASN A 258 4.30 13.89 30.99
N GLY A 259 4.84 14.79 30.18
CA GLY A 259 6.17 15.36 30.43
C GLY A 259 6.82 15.98 29.21
N LYS A 260 8.06 16.45 29.37
CA LYS A 260 8.87 16.99 28.27
C LYS A 260 9.75 15.89 27.69
N TYR A 261 9.80 15.84 26.36
CA TYR A 261 10.57 14.87 25.60
C TYR A 261 11.30 15.54 24.45
N THR A 262 12.33 14.88 23.95
CA THR A 262 13.06 15.29 22.76
C THR A 262 12.72 14.34 21.63
N TYR A 263 12.15 14.87 20.56
CA TYR A 263 11.87 14.14 19.33
C TYR A 263 13.00 14.37 18.33
N ASP A 264 13.72 13.30 18.01
CA ASP A 264 14.74 13.26 16.99
C ASP A 264 14.23 12.50 15.76
N MET A 265 14.43 13.08 14.57
CA MET A 265 14.19 12.44 13.28
C MET A 265 15.45 12.49 12.44
N THR A 266 15.81 11.37 11.83
CA THR A 266 16.87 11.29 10.82
C THR A 266 16.34 10.61 9.57
N ILE A 267 16.58 11.23 8.41
CA ILE A 267 16.27 10.66 7.10
C ILE A 267 17.58 10.44 6.36
N THR A 268 17.76 9.24 5.79
CA THR A 268 18.91 8.90 4.95
C THR A 268 18.41 8.29 3.63
N ASP A 269 18.98 8.70 2.50
CA ASP A 269 18.68 8.09 1.19
C ASP A 269 19.73 7.05 0.78
N ASN A 270 19.50 6.36 -0.34
CA ASN A 270 20.44 5.35 -0.86
C ASN A 270 21.79 5.92 -1.37
N ALA A 271 21.89 7.25 -1.54
CA ALA A 271 23.11 7.95 -1.91
C ALA A 271 23.87 8.46 -0.67
N ASN A 272 23.44 8.07 0.54
CA ASN A 272 24.01 8.46 1.83
C ASN A 272 23.88 9.95 2.17
N HIS A 273 22.97 10.69 1.53
CA HIS A 273 22.58 12.00 2.03
C HIS A 273 21.82 11.82 3.34
N LYS A 274 22.08 12.70 4.32
CA LYS A 274 21.52 12.61 5.66
C LYS A 274 20.95 13.95 6.10
N TRP A 275 19.72 13.93 6.59
CA TRP A 275 19.05 15.08 7.20
C TRP A 275 18.60 14.70 8.60
N THR A 276 18.84 15.58 9.57
CA THR A 276 18.47 15.36 10.98
C THR A 276 17.76 16.59 11.50
N TRP A 277 16.65 16.36 12.21
CA TRP A 277 15.87 17.39 12.89
C TRP A 277 15.60 16.96 14.33
N GLN A 278 15.55 17.93 15.22
CA GLN A 278 15.29 17.70 16.64
C GLN A 278 14.33 18.77 17.15
N LYS A 279 13.40 18.38 18.01
CA LYS A 279 12.52 19.32 18.71
C LYS A 279 12.08 18.82 20.08
N THR A 280 12.09 19.71 21.06
CA THR A 280 11.48 19.45 22.36
C THR A 280 9.96 19.53 22.25
N LEU A 281 9.29 18.48 22.69
CA LEU A 281 7.83 18.34 22.73
C LEU A 281 7.36 18.18 24.17
N THR A 282 6.13 18.62 24.44
CA THR A 282 5.45 18.31 25.70
C THR A 282 4.33 17.32 25.39
N VAL A 283 4.37 16.15 26.04
CA VAL A 283 3.26 15.20 26.07
C VAL A 283 2.32 15.65 27.18
N ASP A 284 1.12 16.07 26.82
CA ASP A 284 0.10 16.42 27.80
C ASP A 284 -0.60 15.18 28.39
N GLN A 285 -1.39 15.39 29.44
CA GLN A 285 -2.10 14.31 30.13
C GLN A 285 -3.05 13.54 29.22
N LYS A 286 -3.76 14.23 28.32
CA LYS A 286 -4.72 13.62 27.39
C LYS A 286 -4.01 12.78 26.34
N GLN A 287 -2.90 13.27 25.79
CA GLN A 287 -2.03 12.54 24.87
C GLN A 287 -1.46 11.29 25.53
N SER A 288 -0.92 11.42 26.75
CA SER A 288 -0.44 10.29 27.55
C SER A 288 -1.54 9.24 27.77
N GLN A 289 -2.75 9.65 28.16
CA GLN A 289 -3.89 8.75 28.35
C GLN A 289 -4.31 8.05 27.05
N ASN A 290 -4.32 8.75 25.91
CA ASN A 290 -4.66 8.16 24.61
C ASN A 290 -3.63 7.09 24.19
N ILE A 291 -2.34 7.42 24.28
CA ILE A 291 -1.23 6.49 24.02
C ILE A 291 -1.38 5.24 24.89
N ASN A 292 -1.54 5.42 26.20
CA ASN A 292 -1.59 4.32 27.17
C ASN A 292 -2.88 3.48 27.04
N SER A 293 -3.99 4.08 26.59
CA SER A 293 -5.25 3.35 26.36
C SER A 293 -5.18 2.51 25.10
N ALA A 294 -4.55 3.00 24.03
CA ALA A 294 -4.28 2.22 22.82
C ALA A 294 -3.38 1.02 23.12
N ALA A 295 -2.33 1.21 23.93
CA ALA A 295 -1.42 0.14 24.33
C ALA A 295 -2.14 -0.99 25.09
N LYS A 296 -3.09 -0.66 25.97
CA LYS A 296 -3.92 -1.64 26.69
C LYS A 296 -4.83 -2.47 25.78
N HIS A 297 -5.32 -1.90 24.69
CA HIS A 297 -6.15 -2.62 23.71
C HIS A 297 -5.29 -3.48 22.77
N ASN A 298 -4.03 -3.09 22.53
CA ASN A 298 -3.07 -3.83 21.70
C ASN A 298 -2.26 -4.87 22.47
N THR A 299 -2.39 -4.97 23.79
CA THR A 299 -2.05 -6.20 24.52
C THR A 299 -3.00 -7.30 24.06
N ILE A 300 -2.63 -7.96 22.97
CA ILE A 300 -3.14 -9.27 22.61
C ILE A 300 -2.83 -10.16 23.82
N LYS A 301 -3.83 -10.40 24.68
CA LYS A 301 -3.90 -11.70 25.36
C LYS A 301 -3.83 -12.68 24.22
N ASN A 302 -2.74 -13.46 24.10
CA ASN A 302 -2.62 -14.54 23.15
C ASN A 302 -4.00 -15.18 23.02
N PRO A 303 -4.69 -15.10 21.87
CA PRO A 303 -5.95 -15.79 21.75
C PRO A 303 -5.60 -17.25 21.99
N ILE A 304 -6.08 -17.81 23.11
CA ILE A 304 -6.02 -19.24 23.36
C ILE A 304 -6.57 -19.84 22.08
N ASN A 305 -5.70 -20.56 21.37
CA ASN A 305 -5.94 -20.97 20.01
C ASN A 305 -6.88 -22.19 20.10
N TRP A 306 -8.12 -21.95 20.49
CA TRP A 306 -9.21 -22.91 20.68
C TRP A 306 -9.39 -23.82 19.46
N ILE A 307 -9.04 -23.34 18.27
CA ILE A 307 -8.96 -24.13 17.04
C ILE A 307 -7.84 -25.17 17.12
N PHE A 308 -6.66 -24.78 17.61
CA PHE A 308 -5.52 -25.67 17.80
C PHE A 308 -5.78 -26.70 18.90
N ASP A 309 -6.34 -26.28 20.05
CA ASP A 309 -6.77 -27.18 21.12
C ASP A 309 -7.89 -28.13 20.64
N GLY A 310 -8.83 -27.62 19.84
CA GLY A 310 -9.89 -28.41 19.21
C GLY A 310 -9.35 -29.43 18.20
N MET A 311 -8.33 -29.09 17.41
CA MET A 311 -7.65 -30.02 16.50
C MET A 311 -6.94 -31.13 17.25
N ILE A 312 -6.27 -30.81 18.37
CA ILE A 312 -5.61 -31.82 19.22
C ILE A 312 -6.65 -32.76 19.84
N ALA A 313 -7.75 -32.22 20.38
CA ALA A 313 -8.83 -33.03 20.94
C ALA A 313 -9.46 -33.96 19.87
N MET A 314 -9.66 -33.46 18.65
CA MET A 314 -10.20 -34.26 17.54
C MET A 314 -9.22 -35.34 17.08
N ALA A 315 -7.92 -35.04 17.01
CA ALA A 315 -6.89 -36.03 16.68
C ALA A 315 -6.84 -37.16 17.72
N VAL A 316 -6.89 -36.84 19.01
CA VAL A 316 -6.95 -37.84 20.09
C VAL A 316 -8.21 -38.70 19.98
N MET A 317 -9.37 -38.09 19.70
CA MET A 317 -10.62 -38.81 19.53
C MET A 317 -10.56 -39.79 18.34
N ILE A 318 -10.00 -39.38 17.20
CA ILE A 318 -9.79 -40.25 16.04
C ILE A 318 -8.86 -41.41 16.40
N PHE A 319 -7.77 -41.14 17.14
CA PHE A 319 -6.82 -42.17 17.55
C PHE A 319 -7.46 -43.23 18.45
N LEU A 320 -8.31 -42.82 19.40
CA LEU A 320 -9.06 -43.73 20.27
C LEU A 320 -10.08 -44.57 19.48
N LEU A 321 -10.77 -43.97 18.50
CA LEU A 321 -11.71 -44.68 17.64
C LEU A 321 -11.01 -45.74 16.77
N LEU A 322 -9.84 -45.42 16.22
CA LEU A 322 -9.03 -46.37 15.45
C LEU A 322 -8.49 -47.50 16.34
N GLY A 323 -8.05 -47.20 17.56
CA GLY A 323 -7.64 -48.20 18.54
C GLY A 323 -8.77 -49.17 18.93
N ALA A 324 -9.97 -48.65 19.18
CA ALA A 324 -11.15 -49.46 19.46
C ALA A 324 -11.55 -50.35 18.26
N LEU A 325 -11.48 -49.81 17.04
CA LEU A 325 -11.75 -50.57 15.82
C LEU A 325 -10.73 -51.69 15.62
N GLY A 326 -9.44 -51.40 15.81
CA GLY A 326 -8.36 -52.39 15.78
C GLY A 326 -8.55 -53.51 16.80
N TYR A 327 -8.91 -53.16 18.04
CA TYR A 327 -9.23 -54.14 19.09
C TYR A 327 -10.42 -55.04 18.74
N LEU A 328 -11.50 -54.47 18.18
CA LEU A 328 -12.67 -55.22 17.76
C LEU A 328 -12.37 -56.17 16.59
N LEU A 329 -11.51 -55.76 15.65
CA LEU A 329 -11.06 -56.61 14.54
C LEU A 329 -10.12 -57.72 15.03
N PHE A 330 -9.20 -57.44 15.95
CA PHE A 330 -8.33 -58.45 16.57
C PHE A 330 -9.13 -59.49 17.37
N LYS A 331 -10.17 -59.05 18.10
CA LYS A 331 -11.09 -59.94 18.83
C LYS A 331 -11.93 -60.82 17.89
N ARG A 332 -12.22 -60.35 16.66
CA ARG A 332 -12.92 -61.13 15.64
C ARG A 332 -12.05 -62.21 15.02
N GLN A 333 -10.75 -61.95 14.79
CA GLN A 333 -9.84 -62.98 14.26
C GLN A 333 -9.59 -64.13 15.23
N LYS A 334 -9.67 -63.90 16.55
CA LYS A 334 -9.61 -64.99 17.56
C LYS A 334 -10.88 -65.85 17.64
N LYS A 335 -11.92 -65.56 16.85
CA LYS A 335 -13.19 -66.32 16.82
C LYS A 335 -13.42 -67.08 15.52
N THR A 336 -12.39 -67.25 14.67
CA THR A 336 -12.44 -68.12 13.50
C THR A 336 -11.73 -69.44 13.82
N PRO A 337 -12.40 -70.48 14.34
CA PRO A 337 -11.85 -71.82 14.37
C PRO A 337 -11.73 -72.37 12.94
N LEU A 338 -10.61 -73.01 12.64
CA LEU A 338 -10.40 -73.82 11.43
C LEU A 338 -11.53 -74.86 11.32
N SER A 339 -12.32 -74.79 10.25
CA SER A 339 -13.12 -75.95 9.81
C SER A 339 -12.16 -76.97 9.17
N LYS A 340 -12.16 -78.19 9.70
CA LYS A 340 -11.93 -79.39 8.88
C LYS A 340 -13.22 -79.72 8.15
#